data_AF-A0A1M6VBB6-F1
#
_entry.id   AF-A0A1M6VBB6-F1
#
_cell.length_a   1.000
_cell.length_b   1.000
_cell.length_c   1.000
_cell.angle_alpha   90.00
_cell.angle_beta   90.00
_cell.angle_gamma   90.00
#
_symmetry.space_group_name_H-M   'P 1'
#
loop_
_entity.id
_entity.type
_entity.pdbx_description
1 polymer ?
#
loop_
_entity_poly.entity_id
_entity_poly.type
_entity_poly.pdbx_seq_one_letter_code
_entity_poly.pdbx_strand_id
1 'polypeptide(L)'
;MRPVYLIITCLTLCASTVSAQDSLLQKSKEIPQKYYSAVQHKADALNKQLTARTEKALSHLSKYEEKMKKKMMKVDSSQAKMLFEDSQKKFSSLKDKLKAKTDKIPGKNLLSNTPGVDSLFNTLSFLKQGNDKIPQLNNSLKSVTALQDKLAILNEAKAFIQQRKQLLNAQLGKIPELAGNLKGINKEAYYYAQQVKELKETFSDKKKIEKKALEIAQKIPAYNEFMAKHSYLGNLLGNNLGGGGGTPNLEGLQTRAQVEQLIQQRLGSGPNASQAVSQSMAEARAKMNELKSKFPDLDNAGEMPNFKPNEMKSKRFLQRLEYGGNIQFARNTSFYPTTSDIAGQIAYKFHKNGVAGVGMAYKLGLGQGFNKIAISSEGLGLRSFVDWKLKNTFFLNGGYEQNYQPVHINAVPNAEMWTSSALLGIKKKYKVSAKMKGDVSLLFDFLYSSHVPRTDPIKLRMGYNF
;
A
#
# COMPACT_ATOMS: atom_id res chain seq x y z
N MET A 1 -3.76 -68.36 -50.15
CA MET A 1 -2.36 -67.92 -50.39
C MET A 1 -2.42 -66.47 -50.82
N ARG A 2 -2.20 -65.56 -49.87
CA ARG A 2 -0.97 -64.78 -49.59
C ARG A 2 -0.82 -63.52 -50.48
N PRO A 3 -0.41 -62.39 -49.88
CA PRO A 3 -0.56 -61.03 -50.39
C PRO A 3 0.76 -60.42 -50.87
N VAL A 4 0.74 -59.35 -51.69
CA VAL A 4 1.86 -58.39 -51.83
C VAL A 4 1.31 -57.01 -52.22
N TYR A 5 1.12 -56.13 -51.23
CA TYR A 5 1.15 -54.67 -51.38
C TYR A 5 1.69 -54.12 -50.05
N LEU A 6 3.01 -54.11 -49.92
CA LEU A 6 3.71 -53.47 -48.81
C LEU A 6 4.84 -52.64 -49.44
N ILE A 7 5.05 -51.44 -48.90
CA ILE A 7 6.23 -50.57 -49.11
C ILE A 7 6.13 -49.52 -50.24
N ILE A 8 5.04 -48.75 -50.35
CA ILE A 8 5.09 -47.33 -50.84
C ILE A 8 4.19 -46.40 -49.99
N THR A 9 3.74 -46.82 -48.81
CA THR A 9 2.84 -46.04 -47.94
C THR A 9 3.39 -45.89 -46.52
N CYS A 10 4.65 -45.44 -46.41
CA CYS A 10 5.23 -45.10 -45.10
C CYS A 10 6.11 -43.84 -45.09
N LEU A 11 5.92 -42.91 -46.04
CA LEU A 11 6.72 -41.68 -46.13
C LEU A 11 5.93 -40.40 -46.45
N THR A 12 4.61 -40.41 -46.28
CA THR A 12 3.74 -39.23 -46.46
C THR A 12 2.82 -38.96 -45.27
N LEU A 13 3.26 -39.28 -44.05
CA LEU A 13 2.50 -39.01 -42.82
C LEU A 13 3.30 -38.32 -41.71
N CYS A 14 4.43 -37.68 -42.04
CA CYS A 14 5.13 -36.73 -41.18
C CYS A 14 5.03 -35.31 -41.74
N ALA A 15 3.80 -34.79 -41.83
CA ALA A 15 3.54 -33.36 -41.97
C ALA A 15 2.27 -32.98 -41.21
N SER A 16 2.07 -33.54 -40.02
CA SER A 16 1.25 -32.90 -38.99
C SER A 16 2.19 -32.10 -38.11
N THR A 17 2.51 -30.88 -38.55
CA THR A 17 2.78 -29.79 -37.63
C THR A 17 1.52 -29.60 -36.80
N VAL A 18 1.40 -30.36 -35.70
CA VAL A 18 0.32 -30.22 -34.73
C VAL A 18 0.39 -28.79 -34.19
N SER A 19 -0.61 -28.00 -34.57
CA SER A 19 -0.78 -26.61 -34.21
C SER A 19 -1.02 -26.45 -32.70
N ALA A 20 0.03 -26.56 -31.88
CA ALA A 20 0.01 -26.12 -30.48
C ALA A 20 -0.30 -24.60 -30.37
N GLN A 21 -0.08 -23.84 -31.45
CA GLN A 21 -0.45 -22.43 -31.57
C GLN A 21 -1.96 -22.19 -31.61
N ASP A 22 -2.76 -23.12 -32.13
CA ASP A 22 -4.20 -22.89 -32.35
C ASP A 22 -4.98 -22.89 -31.02
N SER A 23 -4.63 -23.79 -30.10
CA SER A 23 -5.22 -23.85 -28.75
C SER A 23 -4.84 -22.63 -27.88
N LEU A 24 -3.65 -22.05 -28.12
CA LEU A 24 -3.18 -20.81 -27.46
C LEU A 24 -3.94 -19.58 -27.97
N LEU A 25 -4.16 -19.50 -29.28
CA LEU A 25 -4.95 -18.45 -29.93
C LEU A 25 -6.43 -18.50 -29.50
N GLN A 26 -6.98 -19.69 -29.29
CA GLN A 26 -8.37 -19.84 -28.88
C GLN A 26 -8.58 -19.49 -27.39
N LYS A 27 -7.67 -19.90 -26.49
CA LYS A 27 -7.73 -19.55 -25.05
C LYS A 27 -7.34 -18.10 -24.76
N SER A 28 -6.49 -17.46 -25.57
CA SER A 28 -6.17 -16.03 -25.42
C SER A 28 -7.32 -15.11 -25.82
N LYS A 29 -8.25 -15.56 -26.69
CA LYS A 29 -9.52 -14.87 -26.98
C LYS A 29 -10.48 -14.84 -25.78
N GLU A 30 -10.31 -15.72 -24.80
CA GLU A 30 -11.12 -15.75 -23.57
C GLU A 30 -10.69 -14.69 -22.55
N ILE A 31 -9.52 -14.06 -22.72
CA ILE A 31 -9.09 -12.99 -21.82
C ILE A 31 -9.94 -11.74 -22.11
N PRO A 32 -10.74 -11.26 -21.14
CA PRO A 32 -11.65 -10.14 -21.39
C PRO A 32 -10.87 -8.90 -21.80
N GLN A 33 -11.33 -8.16 -22.81
CA GLN A 33 -10.71 -6.89 -23.22
C GLN A 33 -10.58 -5.89 -22.05
N LYS A 34 -11.50 -5.97 -21.08
CA LYS A 34 -11.46 -5.23 -19.80
C LYS A 34 -10.21 -5.50 -18.97
N TYR A 35 -9.58 -6.67 -19.08
CA TYR A 35 -8.32 -7.00 -18.41
C TYR A 35 -7.19 -6.10 -18.91
N TYR A 36 -7.01 -5.99 -20.23
CA TYR A 36 -5.97 -5.13 -20.82
C TYR A 36 -6.13 -3.68 -20.36
N SER A 37 -7.34 -3.11 -20.49
CA SER A 37 -7.62 -1.75 -20.02
C SER A 37 -7.39 -1.59 -18.50
N ALA A 38 -7.76 -2.58 -17.68
CA ALA A 38 -7.53 -2.53 -16.24
C ALA A 38 -6.03 -2.54 -15.88
N VAL A 39 -5.24 -3.39 -16.55
CA VAL A 39 -3.79 -3.45 -16.37
C VAL A 39 -3.12 -2.16 -16.83
N GLN A 40 -3.51 -1.65 -18.01
CA GLN A 40 -3.05 -0.36 -18.52
C GLN A 40 -3.30 0.77 -17.51
N HIS A 41 -4.55 0.97 -17.08
CA HIS A 41 -4.89 2.03 -16.12
C HIS A 41 -4.17 1.87 -14.78
N LYS A 42 -3.99 0.64 -14.29
CA LYS A 42 -3.26 0.38 -13.04
C LYS A 42 -1.77 0.72 -13.20
N ALA A 43 -1.15 0.34 -14.31
CA ALA A 43 0.24 0.63 -14.61
C ALA A 43 0.48 2.15 -14.76
N ASP A 44 -0.36 2.84 -15.52
CA ASP A 44 -0.27 4.29 -15.73
C ASP A 44 -0.48 5.08 -14.44
N ALA A 45 -1.47 4.69 -13.63
CA ALA A 45 -1.74 5.35 -12.35
C ALA A 45 -0.56 5.19 -11.38
N LEU A 46 0.01 3.99 -11.30
CA LEU A 46 1.18 3.74 -10.45
C LEU A 46 2.40 4.52 -10.96
N ASN A 47 2.66 4.47 -12.27
CA ASN A 47 3.74 5.19 -12.92
C ASN A 47 3.68 6.70 -12.59
N LYS A 48 2.52 7.34 -12.80
CA LYS A 48 2.30 8.75 -12.49
C LYS A 48 2.55 9.07 -11.01
N GLN A 49 2.09 8.22 -10.11
CA GLN A 49 2.26 8.41 -8.66
C GLN A 49 3.70 8.25 -8.20
N LEU A 50 4.40 7.22 -8.68
CA LEU A 50 5.80 6.97 -8.34
C LEU A 50 6.70 8.09 -8.88
N THR A 51 6.43 8.54 -10.11
CA THR A 51 7.17 9.66 -10.73
C THR A 51 6.98 10.93 -9.90
N ALA A 52 5.74 11.32 -9.62
CA ALA A 52 5.45 12.55 -8.87
C ALA A 52 6.02 12.53 -7.44
N ARG A 53 5.91 11.40 -6.73
CA ARG A 53 6.47 11.27 -5.37
C ARG A 53 8.00 11.29 -5.38
N THR A 54 8.64 10.64 -6.35
CA THR A 54 10.10 10.64 -6.48
C THR A 54 10.62 12.02 -6.85
N GLU A 55 10.01 12.70 -7.82
CA GLU A 55 10.40 14.06 -8.20
C GLU A 55 10.28 15.05 -7.03
N LYS A 56 9.20 14.93 -6.25
CA LYS A 56 8.98 15.74 -5.04
C LYS A 56 10.07 15.47 -3.99
N ALA A 57 10.36 14.21 -3.70
CA ALA A 57 11.39 13.83 -2.73
C ALA A 57 12.77 14.32 -3.15
N LEU A 58 13.18 14.08 -4.41
CA LEU A 58 14.46 14.57 -4.96
C LEU A 58 14.54 16.09 -4.92
N SER A 59 13.43 16.79 -5.16
CA SER A 59 13.38 18.26 -5.11
C SER A 59 13.51 18.80 -3.68
N HIS A 60 12.85 18.19 -2.71
CA HIS A 60 13.00 18.56 -1.30
C HIS A 60 14.43 18.30 -0.80
N LEU A 61 14.99 17.12 -1.09
CA LEU A 61 16.35 16.75 -0.70
C LEU A 61 17.38 17.68 -1.30
N SER A 62 17.28 17.96 -2.61
CA SER A 62 18.16 18.93 -3.29
C SER A 62 18.10 20.32 -2.65
N LYS A 63 16.90 20.81 -2.26
CA LYS A 63 16.75 22.08 -1.53
C LYS A 63 17.39 22.06 -0.14
N TYR A 64 17.27 20.95 0.61
CA TYR A 64 17.94 20.82 1.90
C TYR A 64 19.46 20.81 1.75
N GLU A 65 19.98 20.08 0.76
CA GLU A 65 21.41 20.06 0.46
C GLU A 65 21.93 21.43 0.02
N GLU A 66 21.21 22.17 -0.83
CA GLU A 66 21.64 23.52 -1.22
C GLU A 66 21.73 24.47 -0.02
N LYS A 67 20.76 24.39 0.91
CA LYS A 67 20.80 25.16 2.16
C LYS A 67 21.99 24.75 3.04
N MET A 68 22.31 23.46 3.12
CA MET A 68 23.48 22.99 3.87
C MET A 68 24.79 23.40 3.20
N LYS A 69 24.88 23.33 1.86
CA LYS A 69 26.03 23.82 1.08
C LYS A 69 26.27 25.29 1.38
N LYS A 70 25.23 26.15 1.33
CA LYS A 70 25.34 27.59 1.65
C LYS A 70 25.86 27.86 3.06
N LYS A 71 25.42 27.07 4.05
CA LYS A 71 25.92 27.18 5.42
C LYS A 71 27.35 26.65 5.55
N MET A 72 27.64 25.50 4.96
CA MET A 72 28.96 24.88 5.02
C MET A 72 30.02 25.70 4.30
N MET A 73 29.69 26.36 3.18
CA MET A 73 30.64 27.24 2.49
C MET A 73 31.14 28.39 3.37
N LYS A 74 30.39 28.79 4.41
CA LYS A 74 30.82 29.79 5.39
C LYS A 74 31.76 29.24 6.46
N VAL A 75 31.76 27.92 6.66
CA VAL A 75 32.59 27.21 7.64
C VAL A 75 33.85 26.66 6.95
N ASP A 76 33.66 25.86 5.91
CA ASP A 76 34.71 25.29 5.07
C ASP A 76 34.22 25.20 3.60
N SER A 77 34.73 26.12 2.78
CA SER A 77 34.39 26.21 1.36
C SER A 77 34.89 25.01 0.55
N SER A 78 36.04 24.44 0.92
CA SER A 78 36.65 23.32 0.20
C SER A 78 35.89 22.01 0.43
N GLN A 79 35.58 21.72 1.70
CA GLN A 79 34.79 20.55 2.08
C GLN A 79 33.34 20.67 1.57
N ALA A 80 32.77 21.87 1.55
CA ALA A 80 31.46 22.11 0.96
C ALA A 80 31.40 21.79 -0.54
N LYS A 81 32.43 22.16 -1.32
CA LYS A 81 32.47 21.83 -2.76
C LYS A 81 32.58 20.32 -2.97
N MET A 82 33.55 19.68 -2.31
CA MET A 82 33.76 18.23 -2.41
C MET A 82 32.50 17.42 -2.03
N LEU A 83 31.74 17.88 -1.01
CA LEU A 83 30.60 17.13 -0.50
C LEU A 83 29.31 17.26 -1.33
N PHE A 84 29.09 18.41 -1.99
CA PHE A 84 27.78 18.76 -2.57
C PHE A 84 27.77 18.96 -4.09
N GLU A 85 28.92 19.04 -4.77
CA GLU A 85 28.95 19.34 -6.20
C GLU A 85 28.49 18.15 -7.06
N ASP A 86 28.95 16.94 -6.74
CA ASP A 86 28.53 15.72 -7.44
C ASP A 86 27.09 15.31 -7.13
N SER A 87 26.64 15.55 -5.89
CA SER A 87 25.27 15.22 -5.49
C SER A 87 24.25 16.06 -6.27
N GLN A 88 24.52 17.36 -6.50
CA GLN A 88 23.67 18.25 -7.29
C GLN A 88 23.50 17.75 -8.73
N LYS A 89 24.60 17.36 -9.40
CA LYS A 89 24.54 16.76 -10.74
C LYS A 89 23.71 15.47 -10.75
N LYS A 90 23.87 14.62 -9.74
CA LYS A 90 23.11 13.36 -9.62
C LYS A 90 21.62 13.61 -9.40
N PHE A 91 21.23 14.59 -8.60
CA PHE A 91 19.81 14.97 -8.43
C PHE A 91 19.18 15.41 -9.76
N SER A 92 19.87 16.25 -10.53
CA SER A 92 19.38 16.70 -11.84
C SER A 92 19.26 15.53 -12.82
N SER A 93 20.30 14.70 -12.92
CA SER A 93 20.30 13.50 -13.77
C SER A 93 19.13 12.55 -13.45
N LEU A 94 18.85 12.29 -12.17
CA LEU A 94 17.72 11.45 -11.75
C LEU A 94 16.37 12.08 -12.10
N LYS A 95 16.22 13.40 -11.95
CA LYS A 95 15.00 14.10 -12.35
C LYS A 95 14.79 14.08 -13.86
N ASP A 96 15.86 14.21 -14.64
CA ASP A 96 15.81 14.17 -16.09
C ASP A 96 15.45 12.77 -16.59
N LYS A 97 16.06 11.73 -16.00
CA LYS A 97 15.68 10.33 -16.26
C LYS A 97 14.20 10.05 -15.96
N LEU A 98 13.64 10.63 -14.88
CA LEU A 98 12.22 10.48 -14.54
C LEU A 98 11.27 11.15 -15.56
N LYS A 99 11.74 12.22 -16.21
CA LYS A 99 10.99 12.98 -17.23
C LYS A 99 11.17 12.42 -18.64
N ALA A 100 12.25 11.67 -18.87
CA ALA A 100 12.53 11.06 -20.15
C ALA A 100 11.41 10.10 -20.57
N LYS A 101 11.14 10.07 -21.88
CA LYS A 101 10.26 9.07 -22.48
C LYS A 101 10.96 7.71 -22.43
N THR A 102 10.18 6.66 -22.20
CA THR A 102 10.60 5.27 -22.02
C THR A 102 11.61 4.78 -23.06
N ASP A 103 11.44 5.18 -24.32
CA ASP A 103 12.27 4.74 -25.45
C ASP A 103 13.75 5.23 -25.38
N LYS A 104 14.07 6.13 -24.46
CA LYS A 104 15.42 6.69 -24.28
C LYS A 104 16.15 6.20 -23.04
N ILE A 105 15.60 5.23 -22.30
CA ILE A 105 16.22 4.69 -21.08
C ILE A 105 17.13 3.52 -21.49
N PRO A 106 18.47 3.65 -21.39
CA PRO A 106 19.39 2.57 -21.74
C PRO A 106 19.26 1.46 -20.69
N GLY A 107 18.66 0.33 -21.07
CA GLY A 107 18.55 -0.84 -20.19
C GLY A 107 17.29 -1.66 -20.42
N LYS A 108 17.15 -2.27 -21.60
CA LYS A 108 16.02 -3.13 -21.99
C LYS A 108 15.81 -4.39 -21.10
N ASN A 109 16.63 -4.58 -20.06
CA ASN A 109 16.68 -5.76 -19.18
C ASN A 109 16.85 -5.41 -17.69
N LEU A 110 16.31 -4.30 -17.22
CA LEU A 110 16.24 -4.04 -15.78
C LEU A 110 14.98 -4.74 -15.23
N LEU A 111 15.10 -6.04 -14.98
CA LEU A 111 14.08 -6.80 -14.26
C LEU A 111 13.93 -6.19 -12.87
N SER A 112 12.94 -5.31 -12.71
CA SER A 112 12.64 -4.75 -11.40
C SER A 112 12.15 -5.88 -10.50
N ASN A 113 12.68 -5.97 -9.28
CA ASN A 113 12.30 -6.94 -8.26
C ASN A 113 10.88 -6.69 -7.69
N THR A 114 9.89 -6.52 -8.55
CA THR A 114 8.48 -6.36 -8.20
C THR A 114 7.70 -7.51 -8.85
N PRO A 115 7.47 -8.63 -8.14
CA PRO A 115 6.88 -9.84 -8.71
C PRO A 115 5.56 -9.61 -9.47
N GLY A 116 4.75 -8.64 -9.02
CA GLY A 116 3.51 -8.26 -9.69
C GLY A 116 3.74 -7.65 -11.09
N VAL A 117 4.69 -6.72 -11.23
CA VAL A 117 4.98 -6.04 -12.50
C VAL A 117 5.64 -7.01 -13.48
N ASP A 118 6.58 -7.81 -12.99
CA ASP A 118 7.25 -8.86 -13.77
C ASP A 118 6.24 -9.88 -14.31
N SER A 119 5.31 -10.35 -13.46
CA SER A 119 4.26 -11.27 -13.91
C SER A 119 3.40 -10.66 -15.00
N LEU A 120 2.97 -9.39 -14.85
CA LEU A 120 2.15 -8.72 -15.87
C LEU A 120 2.91 -8.50 -17.17
N PHE A 121 4.17 -8.08 -17.11
CA PHE A 121 5.01 -7.89 -18.30
C PHE A 121 5.18 -9.19 -19.08
N ASN A 122 5.52 -10.28 -18.40
CA ASN A 122 5.72 -11.57 -19.02
C ASN A 122 4.40 -12.16 -19.55
N THR A 123 3.28 -12.01 -18.82
CA THR A 123 1.96 -12.41 -19.33
C THR A 123 1.58 -11.64 -20.59
N LEU A 124 1.74 -10.32 -20.62
CA LEU A 124 1.42 -9.53 -21.81
C LEU A 124 2.38 -9.82 -22.97
N SER A 125 3.66 -10.10 -22.69
CA SER A 125 4.65 -10.48 -23.70
C SER A 125 4.34 -11.84 -24.33
N PHE A 126 3.95 -12.82 -23.51
CA PHE A 126 3.48 -14.11 -23.97
C PHE A 126 2.23 -13.99 -24.85
N LEU A 127 1.24 -13.20 -24.42
CA LEU A 127 0.03 -12.95 -25.20
C LEU A 127 0.33 -12.24 -26.52
N LYS A 128 1.32 -11.36 -26.54
CA LYS A 128 1.77 -10.69 -27.78
C LYS A 128 2.38 -11.67 -28.78
N GLN A 129 3.13 -12.67 -28.31
CA GLN A 129 3.64 -13.74 -29.18
C GLN A 129 2.51 -14.55 -29.82
N GLY A 130 1.39 -14.71 -29.12
CA GLY A 130 0.21 -15.42 -29.63
C GLY A 130 -0.65 -14.61 -30.61
N ASN A 131 -0.78 -13.29 -30.41
CA ASN A 131 -1.57 -12.44 -31.32
C ASN A 131 -1.22 -10.94 -31.21
N ASP A 132 -0.41 -10.43 -32.15
CA ASP A 132 0.02 -9.01 -32.16
C ASP A 132 -1.06 -8.03 -32.66
N LYS A 133 -2.19 -8.52 -33.18
CA LYS A 133 -3.23 -7.68 -33.79
C LYS A 133 -4.19 -7.03 -32.78
N ILE A 134 -3.98 -7.17 -31.47
CA ILE A 134 -4.84 -6.59 -30.43
C ILE A 134 -4.26 -5.23 -29.98
N PRO A 135 -4.85 -4.08 -30.35
CA PRO A 135 -4.29 -2.77 -30.00
C PRO A 135 -4.22 -2.52 -28.49
N GLN A 136 -5.22 -2.99 -27.73
CA GLN A 136 -5.27 -2.84 -26.27
C GLN A 136 -4.16 -3.62 -25.56
N LEU A 137 -3.76 -4.78 -26.11
CA LEU A 137 -2.63 -5.56 -25.62
C LEU A 137 -1.31 -4.78 -25.79
N ASN A 138 -1.09 -4.22 -26.98
CA ASN A 138 0.09 -3.40 -27.27
C ASN A 138 0.17 -2.14 -26.38
N ASN A 139 -0.96 -1.48 -26.13
CA ASN A 139 -1.01 -0.33 -25.20
C ASN A 139 -0.73 -0.73 -23.76
N SER A 140 -1.29 -1.86 -23.30
CA SER A 140 -1.05 -2.39 -21.97
C SER A 140 0.42 -2.76 -21.77
N LEU A 141 1.03 -3.42 -22.77
CA LEU A 141 2.44 -3.79 -22.75
C LEU A 141 3.33 -2.55 -22.67
N LYS A 142 3.10 -1.54 -23.51
CA LYS A 142 3.83 -0.25 -23.44
C LYS A 142 3.75 0.40 -22.06
N SER A 143 2.57 0.38 -21.45
CA SER A 143 2.34 1.00 -20.14
C SER A 143 3.05 0.24 -19.01
N VAL A 144 3.09 -1.09 -19.09
CA VAL A 144 3.82 -1.95 -18.15
C VAL A 144 5.33 -1.84 -18.34
N THR A 145 5.84 -1.77 -19.57
CA THR A 145 7.26 -1.50 -19.85
C THR A 145 7.69 -0.13 -19.30
N ALA A 146 6.89 0.91 -19.55
CA ALA A 146 7.15 2.24 -18.99
C ALA A 146 7.18 2.25 -17.46
N LEU A 147 6.33 1.44 -16.82
CA LEU A 147 6.36 1.26 -15.37
C LEU A 147 7.64 0.55 -14.92
N GLN A 148 8.07 -0.51 -15.62
CA GLN A 148 9.29 -1.26 -15.30
C GLN A 148 10.55 -0.38 -15.35
N ASP A 149 10.72 0.40 -16.42
CA ASP A 149 11.88 1.27 -16.58
C ASP A 149 11.93 2.35 -15.50
N LYS A 150 10.77 2.90 -15.14
CA LYS A 150 10.67 3.89 -14.06
C LYS A 150 10.85 3.30 -12.68
N LEU A 151 10.51 2.03 -12.48
CA LEU A 151 10.82 1.33 -11.23
C LEU A 151 12.34 1.15 -11.06
N ALA A 152 13.07 0.94 -12.14
CA ALA A 152 14.54 0.92 -12.09
C ALA A 152 15.11 2.29 -11.68
N ILE A 153 14.65 3.38 -12.31
CA ILE A 153 15.06 4.75 -11.93
C ILE A 153 14.69 5.05 -10.47
N LEU A 154 13.53 4.59 -10.04
CA LEU A 154 13.06 4.76 -8.66
C LEU A 154 13.95 4.03 -7.66
N ASN A 155 14.38 2.81 -7.98
CA ASN A 155 15.30 2.07 -7.13
C ASN A 155 16.67 2.77 -7.07
N GLU A 156 17.19 3.25 -8.22
CA GLU A 156 18.41 4.08 -8.29
C GLU A 156 18.27 5.33 -7.38
N ALA A 157 17.11 6.01 -7.45
CA ALA A 157 16.82 7.17 -6.62
C ALA A 157 16.73 6.80 -5.12
N LYS A 158 16.07 5.68 -4.76
CA LYS A 158 16.00 5.20 -3.37
C LYS A 158 17.39 4.91 -2.82
N ALA A 159 18.23 4.21 -3.57
CA ALA A 159 19.60 3.89 -3.17
C ALA A 159 20.42 5.16 -2.94
N PHE A 160 20.40 6.09 -3.90
CA PHE A 160 21.10 7.37 -3.81
C PHE A 160 20.65 8.19 -2.58
N ILE A 161 19.34 8.27 -2.32
CA ILE A 161 18.78 9.00 -1.18
C ILE A 161 19.26 8.39 0.16
N GLN A 162 19.27 7.06 0.27
CA GLN A 162 19.74 6.41 1.50
C GLN A 162 21.25 6.61 1.71
N GLN A 163 22.05 6.47 0.66
CA GLN A 163 23.48 6.74 0.70
C GLN A 163 23.78 8.19 1.11
N ARG A 164 23.08 9.17 0.51
CA ARG A 164 23.23 10.59 0.91
C ARG A 164 22.83 10.82 2.35
N LYS A 165 21.72 10.25 2.80
CA LYS A 165 21.30 10.37 4.19
C LYS A 165 22.40 9.89 5.13
N GLN A 166 22.95 8.70 4.91
CA GLN A 166 24.00 8.14 5.77
C GLN A 166 25.24 9.03 5.79
N LEU A 167 25.73 9.42 4.61
CA LEU A 167 26.94 10.21 4.48
C LEU A 167 26.78 11.60 5.13
N LEU A 168 25.65 12.27 4.90
CA LEU A 168 25.38 13.59 5.51
C LEU A 168 25.25 13.52 7.03
N ASN A 169 24.61 12.48 7.59
CA ASN A 169 24.57 12.33 9.05
C ASN A 169 25.97 12.06 9.63
N ALA A 170 26.78 11.23 8.95
CA ALA A 170 28.12 10.90 9.41
C ALA A 170 29.06 12.12 9.43
N GLN A 171 29.03 12.94 8.36
CA GLN A 171 29.95 14.06 8.22
C GLN A 171 29.44 15.35 8.87
N LEU A 172 28.12 15.58 8.87
CA LEU A 172 27.54 16.86 9.27
C LEU A 172 26.78 16.81 10.59
N GLY A 173 26.57 15.61 11.15
CA GLY A 173 25.75 15.41 12.36
C GLY A 173 26.29 16.14 13.61
N LYS A 174 27.57 16.49 13.62
CA LYS A 174 28.22 17.21 14.71
C LYS A 174 28.08 18.73 14.62
N ILE A 175 27.54 19.28 13.53
CA ILE A 175 27.43 20.72 13.29
C ILE A 175 26.02 21.20 13.69
N PRO A 176 25.86 21.93 14.81
CA PRO A 176 24.54 22.32 15.33
C PRO A 176 23.71 23.13 14.31
N GLU A 177 24.36 24.01 13.55
CA GLU A 177 23.69 24.87 12.55
C GLU A 177 23.03 24.10 11.39
N LEU A 178 23.45 22.85 11.17
CA LEU A 178 22.96 21.98 10.09
C LEU A 178 21.92 20.97 10.58
N ALA A 179 21.75 20.80 11.88
CA ALA A 179 20.87 19.79 12.49
C ALA A 179 19.42 19.87 11.98
N GLY A 180 18.90 21.09 11.76
CA GLY A 180 17.56 21.29 11.20
C GLY A 180 17.40 20.74 9.78
N ASN A 181 18.38 20.99 8.91
CA ASN A 181 18.35 20.53 7.52
C ASN A 181 18.59 19.02 7.43
N LEU A 182 19.48 18.47 8.27
CA LEU A 182 19.71 17.03 8.38
C LEU A 182 18.44 16.28 8.83
N LYS A 183 17.71 16.84 9.82
CA LYS A 183 16.41 16.31 10.22
C LYS A 183 15.39 16.35 9.08
N GLY A 184 15.44 17.37 8.22
CA GLY A 184 14.65 17.46 7.00
C GLY A 184 14.93 16.32 6.03
N ILE A 185 16.21 16.06 5.76
CA ILE A 185 16.66 14.95 4.89
C ILE A 185 16.26 13.60 5.46
N ASN A 186 16.46 13.37 6.76
CA ASN A 186 16.10 12.10 7.40
C ASN A 186 14.60 11.82 7.28
N LYS A 187 13.77 12.86 7.48
CA LYS A 187 12.32 12.75 7.29
C LYS A 187 11.95 12.42 5.85
N GLU A 188 12.47 13.17 4.89
CA GLU A 188 12.12 12.97 3.47
C GLU A 188 12.56 11.59 2.99
N ALA A 189 13.79 11.16 3.32
CA ALA A 189 14.31 9.84 2.96
C ALA A 189 13.48 8.69 3.57
N TYR A 190 13.07 8.82 4.83
CA TYR A 190 12.22 7.84 5.49
C TYR A 190 10.82 7.76 4.85
N TYR A 191 10.14 8.90 4.71
CA TYR A 191 8.78 8.91 4.14
C TYR A 191 8.76 8.51 2.67
N TYR A 192 9.81 8.84 1.92
CA TYR A 192 9.97 8.37 0.56
C TYR A 192 10.07 6.84 0.50
N ALA A 193 10.93 6.22 1.32
CA ALA A 193 11.05 4.76 1.38
C ALA A 193 9.70 4.07 1.71
N GLN A 194 8.99 4.58 2.74
CA GLN A 194 7.67 4.08 3.13
C GLN A 194 6.65 4.21 1.99
N GLN A 195 6.61 5.37 1.33
CA GLN A 195 5.67 5.64 0.22
C GLN A 195 5.93 4.73 -0.98
N VAL A 196 7.20 4.43 -1.28
CA VAL A 196 7.57 3.50 -2.35
C VAL A 196 7.11 2.08 -2.00
N LYS A 197 7.40 1.62 -0.77
CA LYS A 197 7.01 0.30 -0.28
C LYS A 197 5.49 0.09 -0.36
N GLU A 198 4.73 1.03 0.19
CA GLU A 198 3.27 0.98 0.19
C GLU A 198 2.68 0.93 -1.23
N LEU A 199 3.27 1.66 -2.17
CA LEU A 199 2.83 1.64 -3.57
C LEU A 199 3.16 0.31 -4.27
N LYS A 200 4.32 -0.29 -3.99
CA LYS A 200 4.69 -1.62 -4.49
C LYS A 200 3.76 -2.71 -3.94
N GLU A 201 3.43 -2.64 -2.65
CA GLU A 201 2.52 -3.58 -1.98
C GLU A 201 1.09 -3.45 -2.53
N THR A 202 0.56 -2.22 -2.63
CA THR A 202 -0.79 -1.96 -3.18
C THR A 202 -0.92 -2.45 -4.62
N PHE A 203 0.15 -2.36 -5.41
CA PHE A 203 0.14 -2.86 -6.79
C PHE A 203 0.19 -4.39 -6.85
N SER A 204 0.92 -5.02 -5.93
CA SER A 204 1.04 -6.47 -5.84
C SER A 204 -0.27 -7.14 -5.43
N ASP A 205 -1.18 -6.40 -4.79
CA ASP A 205 -2.55 -6.87 -4.55
C ASP A 205 -3.31 -6.98 -5.89
N LYS A 206 -3.51 -8.23 -6.31
CA LYS A 206 -4.15 -8.58 -7.59
C LYS A 206 -5.66 -8.44 -7.45
N LYS A 207 -6.25 -7.53 -8.24
CA LYS A 207 -7.71 -7.41 -8.29
C LYS A 207 -8.34 -8.72 -8.80
N LYS A 208 -9.62 -8.97 -8.46
CA LYS A 208 -10.35 -10.19 -8.86
C LYS A 208 -10.22 -10.53 -10.36
N ILE A 209 -10.22 -9.52 -11.24
CA ILE A 209 -10.08 -9.71 -12.70
C ILE A 209 -8.66 -10.13 -13.09
N GLU A 210 -7.63 -9.57 -12.46
CA GLU A 210 -6.23 -9.94 -12.69
C GLU A 210 -5.96 -11.38 -12.23
N LYS A 211 -6.53 -11.79 -11.09
CA LYS A 211 -6.45 -13.16 -10.60
C LYS A 211 -7.05 -14.15 -11.58
N LYS A 212 -8.28 -13.90 -12.06
CA LYS A 212 -8.95 -14.76 -13.04
C LYS A 212 -8.19 -14.86 -14.37
N ALA A 213 -7.66 -13.75 -14.88
CA ALA A 213 -6.86 -13.76 -16.12
C ALA A 213 -5.57 -14.59 -15.95
N LEU A 214 -4.90 -14.47 -14.80
CA LEU A 214 -3.72 -15.27 -14.49
C LEU A 214 -4.05 -16.75 -14.29
N GLU A 215 -5.18 -17.07 -13.66
CA GLU A 215 -5.65 -18.46 -13.52
C GLU A 215 -5.91 -19.09 -14.90
N ILE A 216 -6.49 -18.35 -15.84
CA ILE A 216 -6.68 -18.82 -17.22
C ILE A 216 -5.32 -19.02 -17.90
N ALA A 217 -4.40 -18.07 -17.77
CA ALA A 217 -3.06 -18.17 -18.35
C ALA A 217 -2.25 -19.34 -17.77
N GLN A 218 -2.30 -19.58 -16.46
CA GLN A 218 -1.60 -20.68 -15.78
C GLN A 218 -2.07 -22.07 -16.21
N LYS A 219 -3.30 -22.20 -16.74
CA LYS A 219 -3.81 -23.46 -17.30
C LYS A 219 -3.20 -23.80 -18.66
N ILE A 220 -2.35 -22.93 -19.21
CA ILE A 220 -1.68 -23.12 -20.49
C ILE A 220 -0.25 -23.62 -20.21
N PRO A 221 0.13 -24.86 -20.58
CA PRO A 221 1.46 -25.39 -20.31
C PRO A 221 2.59 -24.52 -20.90
N ALA A 222 2.41 -24.04 -22.13
CA ALA A 222 3.37 -23.14 -22.79
C ALA A 222 3.57 -21.82 -22.02
N TYR A 223 2.55 -21.33 -21.31
CA TYR A 223 2.68 -20.13 -20.47
C TYR A 223 3.56 -20.41 -19.23
N ASN A 224 3.40 -21.57 -18.60
CA ASN A 224 4.20 -21.93 -17.42
C ASN A 224 5.68 -22.10 -17.79
N GLU A 225 5.97 -22.70 -18.94
CA GLU A 225 7.34 -22.82 -19.46
C GLU A 225 7.93 -21.44 -19.82
N PHE A 226 7.13 -20.59 -20.48
CA PHE A 226 7.54 -19.22 -20.77
C PHE A 226 7.88 -18.45 -19.49
N MET A 227 7.04 -18.52 -18.47
CA MET A 227 7.29 -17.88 -17.17
C MET A 227 8.53 -18.44 -16.47
N ALA A 228 8.77 -19.74 -16.53
CA ALA A 228 9.96 -20.36 -15.95
C ALA A 228 11.27 -19.86 -16.59
N LYS A 229 11.23 -19.50 -17.88
CA LYS A 229 12.41 -18.99 -18.62
C LYS A 229 12.56 -17.47 -18.57
N HIS A 230 11.46 -16.72 -18.60
CA HIS A 230 11.49 -15.26 -18.78
C HIS A 230 11.21 -14.45 -17.51
N SER A 231 10.60 -15.04 -16.48
CA SER A 231 10.36 -14.32 -15.22
C SER A 231 11.66 -13.97 -14.51
N TYR A 232 11.62 -12.94 -13.67
CA TYR A 232 12.77 -12.57 -12.84
C TYR A 232 13.24 -13.72 -11.96
N LEU A 233 12.30 -14.44 -11.32
CA LEU A 233 12.62 -15.60 -10.50
C LEU A 233 13.14 -16.78 -11.35
N GLY A 234 12.58 -16.97 -12.55
CA GLY A 234 13.06 -17.94 -13.51
C GLY A 234 14.51 -17.71 -13.91
N ASN A 235 14.86 -16.47 -14.25
CA ASN A 235 16.24 -16.07 -14.54
C ASN A 235 17.15 -16.19 -13.31
N LEU A 236 16.67 -15.81 -12.12
CA LEU A 236 17.45 -15.89 -10.88
C LEU A 236 17.75 -17.33 -10.44
N LEU A 237 16.76 -18.22 -10.57
CA LEU A 237 16.88 -19.63 -10.16
C LEU A 237 17.51 -20.49 -11.26
N GLY A 238 17.23 -20.19 -12.53
CA GLY A 238 17.79 -20.88 -13.70
C GLY A 238 19.29 -20.63 -13.89
N ASN A 239 19.77 -19.39 -13.71
CA ASN A 239 21.20 -19.07 -13.82
C ASN A 239 22.04 -19.60 -12.64
N ASN A 240 21.43 -19.97 -11.52
CA ASN A 240 22.15 -20.57 -10.39
C ASN A 240 22.29 -22.10 -10.48
N LEU A 241 21.58 -22.74 -11.42
CA LEU A 241 21.63 -24.20 -11.63
C LEU A 241 22.51 -24.60 -12.82
N GLY A 242 22.82 -23.66 -13.73
CA GLY A 242 23.78 -23.84 -14.82
C GLY A 242 25.01 -22.96 -14.61
N GLY A 243 26.13 -23.56 -14.22
CA GLY A 243 27.36 -22.84 -13.90
C GLY A 243 27.85 -21.96 -15.05
N GLY A 244 27.94 -20.64 -14.81
CA GLY A 244 28.58 -19.69 -15.73
C GLY A 244 27.70 -18.50 -16.11
N GLY A 245 27.32 -17.66 -15.16
CA GLY A 245 26.64 -16.40 -15.48
C GLY A 245 26.52 -15.53 -14.24
N GLY A 246 27.04 -14.29 -14.31
CA GLY A 246 27.15 -13.37 -13.17
C GLY A 246 25.88 -13.27 -12.35
N THR A 247 26.03 -13.38 -11.02
CA THR A 247 24.95 -13.27 -10.04
C THR A 247 24.26 -11.92 -10.21
N PRO A 248 22.94 -11.87 -10.47
CA PRO A 248 22.21 -10.61 -10.46
C PRO A 248 22.42 -9.95 -9.11
N ASN A 249 22.89 -8.69 -9.12
CA ASN A 249 23.10 -7.92 -7.90
C ASN A 249 21.72 -7.68 -7.26
N LEU A 250 21.35 -8.52 -6.30
CA LEU A 250 20.06 -8.44 -5.60
C LEU A 250 20.06 -7.15 -4.77
N GLU A 251 19.30 -6.19 -5.25
CA GLU A 251 19.34 -4.81 -4.77
C GLU A 251 18.87 -4.71 -3.30
N GLY A 252 19.75 -4.23 -2.42
CA GLY A 252 19.45 -4.01 -1.00
C GLY A 252 19.49 -5.27 -0.11
N LEU A 253 19.67 -6.45 -0.69
CA LEU A 253 20.05 -7.66 0.01
C LEU A 253 21.45 -8.02 -0.45
N GLN A 254 22.43 -7.75 0.41
CA GLN A 254 23.70 -8.47 0.38
C GLN A 254 23.34 -9.96 0.36
N THR A 255 23.43 -10.62 -0.80
CA THR A 255 23.01 -12.01 -0.91
C THR A 255 23.94 -12.84 -0.06
N ARG A 256 23.44 -13.90 0.56
CA ARG A 256 24.27 -14.81 1.35
C ARG A 256 25.52 -15.23 0.56
N ALA A 257 25.35 -15.51 -0.74
CA ALA A 257 26.44 -15.85 -1.66
C ALA A 257 27.43 -14.69 -1.90
N GLN A 258 26.96 -13.46 -2.13
CA GLN A 258 27.86 -12.29 -2.33
C GLN A 258 28.61 -11.90 -1.06
N VAL A 259 27.97 -12.05 0.10
CA VAL A 259 28.62 -11.84 1.40
C VAL A 259 29.63 -12.94 1.67
N GLU A 260 29.28 -14.21 1.43
CA GLU A 260 30.21 -15.34 1.57
C GLU A 260 31.43 -15.20 0.64
N GLN A 261 31.24 -14.76 -0.60
CA GLN A 261 32.31 -14.59 -1.59
C GLN A 261 33.19 -13.36 -1.32
N LEU A 262 32.62 -12.24 -0.86
CA LEU A 262 33.38 -11.05 -0.42
C LEU A 262 34.16 -11.33 0.88
N ILE A 263 33.60 -12.15 1.76
CA ILE A 263 34.25 -12.59 3.00
C ILE A 263 35.41 -13.56 2.67
N GLN A 264 35.23 -14.48 1.72
CA GLN A 264 36.34 -15.33 1.23
C GLN A 264 37.46 -14.51 0.58
N GLN A 265 37.13 -13.49 -0.22
CA GLN A 265 38.13 -12.60 -0.83
C GLN A 265 38.87 -11.72 0.18
N ARG A 266 38.24 -11.32 1.29
CA ARG A 266 38.85 -10.43 2.28
C ARG A 266 39.53 -11.14 3.45
N LEU A 267 39.11 -12.35 3.82
CA LEU A 267 39.69 -13.06 4.98
C LEU A 267 40.75 -14.10 4.62
N GLY A 268 40.92 -14.45 3.34
CA GLY A 268 41.82 -15.53 2.96
C GLY A 268 41.37 -16.88 3.54
N SER A 269 41.96 -17.98 3.05
CA SER A 269 41.63 -19.36 3.42
C SER A 269 42.14 -19.74 4.83
N GLY A 270 41.87 -18.93 5.85
CA GLY A 270 42.21 -19.21 7.24
C GLY A 270 41.13 -20.07 7.93
N PRO A 271 41.49 -21.17 8.64
CA PRO A 271 40.53 -22.07 9.29
C PRO A 271 39.56 -21.41 10.28
N ASN A 272 39.94 -20.25 10.86
CA ASN A 272 39.19 -19.58 11.92
C ASN A 272 38.29 -18.42 11.43
N ALA A 273 38.34 -18.08 10.14
CA ALA A 273 37.59 -16.95 9.57
C ALA A 273 36.08 -17.22 9.46
N SER A 274 35.71 -18.45 9.08
CA SER A 274 34.31 -18.85 8.89
C SER A 274 33.53 -18.87 10.22
N GLN A 275 34.20 -19.26 11.32
CA GLN A 275 33.59 -19.40 12.63
C GLN A 275 33.32 -18.05 13.30
N ALA A 276 34.27 -17.11 13.23
CA ALA A 276 34.11 -15.75 13.74
C ALA A 276 33.02 -14.94 12.98
N VAL A 277 32.92 -15.14 11.67
CA VAL A 277 31.87 -14.54 10.83
C VAL A 277 30.50 -15.13 11.17
N SER A 278 30.41 -16.45 11.40
CA SER A 278 29.15 -17.11 11.77
C SER A 278 28.58 -16.59 13.10
N GLN A 279 29.43 -16.37 14.10
CA GLN A 279 29.05 -15.75 15.37
C GLN A 279 28.64 -14.28 15.20
N SER A 280 29.45 -13.48 14.49
CA SER A 280 29.14 -12.08 14.23
C SER A 280 27.83 -11.90 13.44
N MET A 281 27.54 -12.82 12.51
CA MET A 281 26.31 -12.82 11.72
C MET A 281 25.10 -13.27 12.56
N ALA A 282 25.26 -14.22 13.48
CA ALA A 282 24.20 -14.63 14.41
C ALA A 282 23.80 -13.49 15.35
N GLU A 283 24.78 -12.74 15.86
CA GLU A 283 24.55 -11.57 16.72
C GLU A 283 23.89 -10.41 15.96
N ALA A 284 24.32 -10.17 14.71
CA ALA A 284 23.69 -9.20 13.82
C ALA A 284 22.23 -9.59 13.47
N ARG A 285 21.94 -10.89 13.28
CA ARG A 285 20.58 -11.41 13.08
C ARG A 285 19.71 -11.22 14.31
N ALA A 286 20.25 -11.45 15.51
CA ALA A 286 19.52 -11.22 16.76
C ALA A 286 19.14 -9.74 16.93
N LYS A 287 20.09 -8.82 16.73
CA LYS A 287 19.83 -7.36 16.76
C LYS A 287 18.88 -6.92 15.64
N MET A 288 19.00 -7.50 14.44
CA MET A 288 18.08 -7.22 13.33
C MET A 288 16.65 -7.72 13.61
N ASN A 289 16.50 -8.90 14.21
CA ASN A 289 15.20 -9.44 14.60
C ASN A 289 14.56 -8.61 15.72
N GLU A 290 15.35 -8.14 16.69
CA GLU A 290 14.88 -7.22 17.72
C GLU A 290 14.43 -5.88 17.12
N LEU A 291 15.21 -5.32 16.18
CA LEU A 291 14.86 -4.10 15.44
C LEU A 291 13.60 -4.28 14.58
N LYS A 292 13.44 -5.42 13.92
CA LYS A 292 12.26 -5.78 13.12
C LYS A 292 11.03 -5.99 13.99
N SER A 293 11.17 -6.49 15.21
CA SER A 293 10.08 -6.61 16.18
C SER A 293 9.57 -5.25 16.67
N LYS A 294 10.49 -4.29 16.86
CA LYS A 294 10.17 -2.91 17.27
C LYS A 294 9.67 -2.04 16.11
N PHE A 295 10.07 -2.38 14.88
CA PHE A 295 9.72 -1.65 13.65
C PHE A 295 9.44 -2.61 12.48
N PRO A 296 8.24 -3.22 12.44
CA PRO A 296 7.90 -4.26 11.44
C PRO A 296 7.88 -3.76 9.99
N ASP A 297 7.79 -2.44 9.80
CA ASP A 297 7.69 -1.82 8.47
C ASP A 297 9.06 -1.52 7.84
N LEU A 298 10.19 -1.67 8.55
CA LEU A 298 11.52 -1.35 8.04
C LEU A 298 12.11 -2.51 7.23
N ASP A 299 12.51 -2.24 5.98
CA ASP A 299 13.19 -3.23 5.14
C ASP A 299 14.68 -3.37 5.51
N ASN A 300 15.29 -2.33 6.09
CA ASN A 300 16.72 -2.28 6.44
C ASN A 300 17.00 -1.42 7.68
N ALA A 301 18.04 -1.77 8.46
CA ALA A 301 18.50 -1.00 9.62
C ALA A 301 18.91 0.44 9.25
N GLY A 302 19.42 0.63 8.02
CA GLY A 302 19.75 1.95 7.48
C GLY A 302 18.54 2.87 7.29
N GLU A 303 17.31 2.36 7.29
CA GLU A 303 16.07 3.14 7.15
C GLU A 303 15.49 3.60 8.50
N MET A 304 16.14 3.27 9.64
CA MET A 304 15.67 3.68 10.96
C MET A 304 15.57 5.21 11.08
N PRO A 305 14.40 5.75 11.44
CA PRO A 305 14.21 7.18 11.60
C PRO A 305 14.79 7.64 12.93
N ASN A 306 15.54 8.74 12.92
CA ASN A 306 15.98 9.45 14.14
C ASN A 306 14.88 10.37 14.73
N PHE A 307 13.62 10.13 14.37
CA PHE A 307 12.45 10.90 14.77
C PHE A 307 11.24 9.96 14.86
N LYS A 308 10.21 10.33 15.62
CA LYS A 308 8.97 9.55 15.71
C LYS A 308 8.15 9.66 14.40
N PRO A 309 7.99 8.57 13.63
CA PRO A 309 7.27 8.64 12.35
C PRO A 309 5.77 8.86 12.53
N ASN A 310 5.16 9.48 11.52
CA ASN A 310 3.72 9.53 11.37
C ASN A 310 3.30 8.62 10.20
N GLU A 311 2.86 7.41 10.52
CA GLU A 311 2.37 6.40 9.57
C GLU A 311 1.28 6.93 8.63
N MET A 312 0.52 7.95 9.04
CA MET A 312 -0.54 8.50 8.20
C MET A 312 0.03 9.19 6.97
N LYS A 313 1.26 9.71 7.01
CA LYS A 313 1.84 10.45 5.86
C LYS A 313 2.13 9.58 4.64
N SER A 314 2.23 8.27 4.77
CA SER A 314 2.41 7.38 3.62
C SER A 314 1.06 7.00 2.98
N LYS A 315 0.02 6.84 3.81
CA LYS A 315 -1.33 6.38 3.43
C LYS A 315 -2.10 7.38 2.58
N ARG A 316 -2.78 6.91 1.54
CA ARG A 316 -3.64 7.71 0.64
C ARG A 316 -4.96 8.08 1.31
N PHE A 317 -5.60 9.16 0.83
CA PHE A 317 -6.91 9.60 1.29
C PHE A 317 -7.95 8.46 1.31
N LEU A 318 -8.09 7.72 0.21
CA LEU A 318 -9.02 6.59 0.11
C LEU A 318 -8.67 5.41 1.04
N GLN A 319 -7.38 5.22 1.37
CA GLN A 319 -6.94 4.19 2.33
C GLN A 319 -7.15 4.63 3.79
N ARG A 320 -7.51 5.90 4.02
CA ARG A 320 -7.87 6.44 5.32
C ARG A 320 -9.40 6.54 5.51
N LEU A 321 -10.18 6.22 4.48
CA LEU A 321 -11.62 6.09 4.59
C LEU A 321 -11.97 4.68 5.10
N GLU A 322 -12.68 4.64 6.21
CA GLU A 322 -13.24 3.45 6.82
C GLU A 322 -14.76 3.50 6.60
N TYR A 323 -15.27 2.53 5.85
CA TYR A 323 -16.71 2.32 5.71
C TYR A 323 -17.13 1.37 6.83
N GLY A 324 -18.21 1.72 7.52
CA GLY A 324 -18.73 0.89 8.59
C GLY A 324 -20.24 0.99 8.71
N GLY A 325 -20.82 -0.04 9.27
CA GLY A 325 -22.18 0.00 9.78
C GLY A 325 -22.14 -0.08 11.30
N ASN A 326 -23.11 0.52 11.97
CA ASN A 326 -23.31 0.28 13.38
C ASN A 326 -24.78 0.27 13.77
N ILE A 327 -25.08 -0.55 14.76
CA ILE A 327 -26.41 -0.64 15.37
C ILE A 327 -26.25 -0.08 16.77
N GLN A 328 -27.00 0.96 17.13
CA GLN A 328 -27.01 1.52 18.49
C GLN A 328 -28.37 1.33 19.12
N PHE A 329 -28.38 0.97 20.40
CA PHE A 329 -29.59 0.87 21.19
C PHE A 329 -29.66 2.06 22.15
N ALA A 330 -30.77 2.79 22.08
CA ALA A 330 -31.08 3.89 22.98
C ALA A 330 -32.16 3.44 23.98
N ARG A 331 -31.94 3.73 25.26
CA ARG A 331 -32.91 3.43 26.32
C ARG A 331 -34.17 4.30 26.14
N ASN A 332 -35.32 3.72 26.47
CA ASN A 332 -36.59 4.43 26.61
C ASN A 332 -36.42 5.72 27.44
N THR A 333 -37.04 6.80 26.97
CA THR A 333 -37.20 8.06 27.73
C THR A 333 -38.68 8.27 28.02
N SER A 334 -39.05 9.27 28.82
CA SER A 334 -40.47 9.56 29.11
C SER A 334 -41.32 9.82 27.85
N PHE A 335 -40.70 10.18 26.72
CA PHE A 335 -41.38 10.59 25.49
C PHE A 335 -41.10 9.70 24.27
N TYR A 336 -40.01 8.91 24.27
CA TYR A 336 -39.61 8.09 23.11
C TYR A 336 -39.39 6.64 23.52
N PRO A 337 -39.97 5.66 22.77
CA PRO A 337 -39.82 4.24 23.06
C PRO A 337 -38.37 3.77 22.93
N THR A 338 -38.11 2.51 23.31
CA THR A 338 -36.80 1.91 23.05
C THR A 338 -36.59 1.84 21.54
N THR A 339 -35.56 2.54 21.05
CA THR A 339 -35.24 2.63 19.63
C THR A 339 -33.90 1.95 19.34
N SER A 340 -33.84 1.34 18.15
CA SER A 340 -32.64 0.78 17.55
C SER A 340 -32.27 1.59 16.32
N ASP A 341 -31.11 2.23 16.36
CA ASP A 341 -30.58 3.02 15.26
C ASP A 341 -29.67 2.13 14.41
N ILE A 342 -30.11 1.78 13.19
CA ILE A 342 -29.28 1.08 12.20
C ILE A 342 -28.64 2.15 11.31
N ALA A 343 -27.31 2.26 11.36
CA ALA A 343 -26.65 3.40 10.74
C ALA A 343 -25.45 3.00 9.88
N GLY A 344 -25.43 3.53 8.65
CA GLY A 344 -24.25 3.55 7.80
C GLY A 344 -23.36 4.74 8.16
N GLN A 345 -22.04 4.58 8.06
CA GLN A 345 -21.10 5.68 8.25
C GLN A 345 -19.83 5.54 7.39
N ILE A 346 -19.27 6.70 7.09
CA ILE A 346 -17.98 6.87 6.43
C ILE A 346 -17.11 7.68 7.39
N ALA A 347 -15.97 7.10 7.79
CA ALA A 347 -15.06 7.71 8.73
C ALA A 347 -13.69 7.93 8.08
N TYR A 348 -13.10 9.09 8.30
CA TYR A 348 -11.76 9.47 7.83
C TYR A 348 -10.77 9.49 8.98
N LYS A 349 -9.75 8.64 8.90
CA LYS A 349 -8.65 8.59 9.86
C LYS A 349 -7.66 9.73 9.57
N PHE A 350 -7.79 10.85 10.27
CA PHE A 350 -6.91 12.01 10.09
C PHE A 350 -5.62 11.91 10.92
N HIS A 351 -5.62 11.11 11.99
CA HIS A 351 -4.45 10.89 12.85
C HIS A 351 -4.37 9.42 13.29
N LYS A 352 -3.21 8.95 13.77
CA LYS A 352 -3.08 7.57 14.28
C LYS A 352 -4.09 7.23 15.39
N ASN A 353 -4.48 8.25 16.14
CA ASN A 353 -5.45 8.19 17.24
C ASN A 353 -6.78 8.86 16.91
N GLY A 354 -6.90 9.59 15.79
CA GLY A 354 -8.04 10.46 15.51
C GLY A 354 -8.79 10.05 14.25
N VAL A 355 -10.10 9.90 14.37
CA VAL A 355 -11.02 9.56 13.28
C VAL A 355 -12.17 10.55 13.31
N ALA A 356 -12.57 11.09 12.15
CA ALA A 356 -13.73 11.95 12.01
C ALA A 356 -14.63 11.41 10.91
N GLY A 357 -15.94 11.35 11.10
CA GLY A 357 -16.83 10.72 10.16
C GLY A 357 -18.21 11.34 10.11
N VAL A 358 -18.97 10.92 9.11
CA VAL A 358 -20.38 11.23 8.94
C VAL A 358 -21.16 9.94 8.73
N GLY A 359 -22.43 9.93 9.11
CA GLY A 359 -23.28 8.77 8.94
C GLY A 359 -24.75 9.15 8.85
N MET A 360 -25.52 8.18 8.40
CA MET A 360 -26.97 8.23 8.32
C MET A 360 -27.52 7.02 9.07
N ALA A 361 -28.51 7.26 9.91
CA ALA A 361 -29.16 6.30 10.77
C ALA A 361 -30.64 6.18 10.41
N TYR A 362 -31.16 4.97 10.42
CA TYR A 362 -32.59 4.69 10.39
C TYR A 362 -33.03 4.25 11.78
N LYS A 363 -34.07 4.90 12.32
CA LYS A 363 -34.57 4.69 13.66
C LYS A 363 -35.72 3.70 13.63
N LEU A 364 -35.53 2.54 14.25
CA LEU A 364 -36.56 1.52 14.42
C LEU A 364 -37.07 1.54 15.86
N GLY A 365 -38.36 1.76 16.03
CA GLY A 365 -39.04 1.61 17.31
C GLY A 365 -39.28 0.12 17.60
N LEU A 366 -39.02 -0.29 18.84
CA LEU A 366 -39.27 -1.65 19.31
C LEU A 366 -40.43 -1.74 20.32
N GLY A 367 -41.15 -0.64 20.54
CA GLY A 367 -42.28 -0.56 21.48
C GLY A 367 -41.87 -0.25 22.94
N GLN A 368 -42.81 -0.47 23.86
CA GLN A 368 -42.66 -0.19 25.30
C GLN A 368 -42.35 -1.48 26.08
N GLY A 369 -41.05 -1.82 26.18
CA GLY A 369 -40.56 -2.95 26.99
C GLY A 369 -40.75 -4.33 26.37
N PHE A 370 -40.35 -5.38 27.09
CA PHE A 370 -40.34 -6.77 26.59
C PHE A 370 -41.72 -7.40 26.38
N ASN A 371 -42.79 -6.79 26.91
CA ASN A 371 -44.14 -7.36 26.87
C ASN A 371 -44.99 -6.85 25.68
N LYS A 372 -44.52 -5.83 24.94
CA LYS A 372 -45.22 -5.24 23.78
C LYS A 372 -44.20 -4.84 22.71
N ILE A 373 -43.67 -5.84 21.99
CA ILE A 373 -42.78 -5.62 20.85
C ILE A 373 -43.62 -5.16 19.66
N ALA A 374 -43.45 -3.91 19.25
CA ALA A 374 -44.04 -3.37 18.05
C ALA A 374 -42.92 -2.76 17.20
N ILE A 375 -42.84 -3.17 15.93
CA ILE A 375 -41.85 -2.62 14.99
C ILE A 375 -42.49 -1.42 14.32
N SER A 376 -41.97 -0.23 14.59
CA SER A 376 -42.41 1.02 13.98
C SER A 376 -41.25 1.76 13.34
N SER A 377 -41.54 2.45 12.23
CA SER A 377 -40.59 3.34 11.57
C SER A 377 -40.58 4.68 12.30
N GLU A 378 -39.58 4.92 13.14
CA GLU A 378 -39.51 6.10 14.02
C GLU A 378 -38.73 7.27 13.38
N GLY A 379 -38.05 7.05 12.25
CA GLY A 379 -37.51 8.13 11.42
C GLY A 379 -36.06 7.96 10.99
N LEU A 380 -35.38 9.08 10.75
CA LEU A 380 -34.04 9.14 10.17
C LEU A 380 -33.12 10.03 11.00
N GLY A 381 -31.82 9.74 11.00
CA GLY A 381 -30.81 10.53 11.69
C GLY A 381 -29.61 10.81 10.80
N LEU A 382 -29.12 12.04 10.79
CA LEU A 382 -27.82 12.40 10.26
C LEU A 382 -26.87 12.63 11.44
N ARG A 383 -25.64 12.14 11.32
CA ARG A 383 -24.64 12.27 12.38
C ARG A 383 -23.29 12.63 11.81
N SER A 384 -22.56 13.44 12.54
CA SER A 384 -21.14 13.68 12.37
C SER A 384 -20.45 13.39 13.68
N PHE A 385 -19.25 12.83 13.65
CA PHE A 385 -18.54 12.44 14.85
C PHE A 385 -17.03 12.59 14.70
N VAL A 386 -16.36 12.77 15.82
CA VAL A 386 -14.92 12.74 16.00
C VAL A 386 -14.60 11.84 17.17
N ASP A 387 -13.81 10.79 16.92
CA ASP A 387 -13.28 9.87 17.92
C ASP A 387 -11.77 10.12 18.07
N TRP A 388 -11.32 10.45 19.28
CA TRP A 388 -9.91 10.55 19.63
C TRP A 388 -9.51 9.50 20.66
N LYS A 389 -8.65 8.56 20.26
CA LYS A 389 -8.13 7.49 21.10
C LYS A 389 -7.24 8.08 22.21
N LEU A 390 -7.67 7.88 23.45
CA LEU A 390 -6.94 8.30 24.64
C LEU A 390 -5.93 7.22 25.03
N LYS A 391 -6.41 6.06 25.46
CA LYS A 391 -5.58 4.92 25.88
C LYS A 391 -6.36 3.62 25.73
N ASN A 392 -5.69 2.58 25.22
CA ASN A 392 -6.25 1.23 25.02
C ASN A 392 -7.59 1.25 24.27
N THR A 393 -8.68 0.98 25.00
CA THR A 393 -10.05 0.85 24.49
C THR A 393 -10.89 2.11 24.69
N PHE A 394 -10.33 3.15 25.33
CA PHE A 394 -11.03 4.40 25.64
C PHE A 394 -10.75 5.49 24.60
N PHE A 395 -11.82 6.18 24.21
CA PHE A 395 -11.86 7.24 23.21
C PHE A 395 -12.64 8.42 23.77
N LEU A 396 -12.16 9.63 23.52
CA LEU A 396 -12.98 10.84 23.61
C LEU A 396 -13.83 10.90 22.35
N ASN A 397 -15.14 11.06 22.49
CA ASN A 397 -16.08 11.15 21.38
C ASN A 397 -16.77 12.52 21.42
N GLY A 398 -16.79 13.22 20.30
CA GLY A 398 -17.64 14.39 20.07
C GLY A 398 -18.45 14.19 18.80
N GLY A 399 -19.62 14.80 18.68
CA GLY A 399 -20.43 14.69 17.49
C GLY A 399 -21.61 15.64 17.45
N TYR A 400 -22.15 15.82 16.26
CA TYR A 400 -23.38 16.58 16.02
C TYR A 400 -24.37 15.68 15.28
N GLU A 401 -25.60 15.63 15.76
CA GLU A 401 -26.65 14.77 15.25
C GLU A 401 -27.91 15.58 14.94
N GLN A 402 -28.57 15.26 13.83
CA GLN A 402 -29.88 15.77 13.48
C GLN A 402 -30.81 14.58 13.29
N ASN A 403 -31.85 14.49 14.11
CA ASN A 403 -32.79 13.39 14.08
C ASN A 403 -34.14 13.88 13.59
N TYR A 404 -34.61 13.34 12.47
CA TYR A 404 -35.98 13.46 12.01
C TYR A 404 -36.83 12.37 12.66
N GLN A 405 -37.72 12.74 13.57
CA GLN A 405 -38.62 11.83 14.28
C GLN A 405 -40.04 12.39 14.24
N PRO A 406 -40.89 11.97 13.28
CA PRO A 406 -42.28 12.40 13.25
C PRO A 406 -43.01 11.78 14.44
N VAL A 407 -43.27 12.60 15.46
CA VAL A 407 -43.98 12.20 16.67
C VAL A 407 -45.45 11.93 16.32
N HIS A 408 -45.91 10.68 16.44
CA HIS A 408 -47.31 10.29 16.18
C HIS A 408 -48.24 10.51 17.40
N ILE A 409 -47.85 11.38 18.33
CA ILE A 409 -48.56 11.56 19.60
C ILE A 409 -49.26 12.93 19.58
N ASN A 410 -50.59 12.93 19.54
CA ASN A 410 -51.48 14.11 19.66
C ASN A 410 -51.35 14.87 21.01
N ALA A 411 -50.31 14.63 21.81
CA ALA A 411 -50.20 15.07 23.19
C ALA A 411 -49.26 16.27 23.41
N VAL A 412 -48.45 16.68 22.42
CA VAL A 412 -47.53 17.82 22.56
C VAL A 412 -47.72 18.79 21.38
N PRO A 413 -48.39 19.94 21.58
CA PRO A 413 -48.43 21.01 20.59
C PRO A 413 -47.01 21.48 20.26
N ASN A 414 -46.70 21.68 18.96
CA ASN A 414 -45.41 22.18 18.46
C ASN A 414 -44.17 21.28 18.68
N ALA A 415 -44.34 19.94 18.69
CA ALA A 415 -43.19 19.04 18.70
C ALA A 415 -42.29 19.26 17.47
N GLU A 416 -40.98 19.42 17.69
CA GLU A 416 -40.02 19.59 16.60
C GLU A 416 -39.79 18.26 15.88
N MET A 417 -40.09 18.21 14.59
CA MET A 417 -39.80 17.03 13.77
C MET A 417 -38.30 16.78 13.60
N TRP A 418 -37.49 17.84 13.65
CA TRP A 418 -36.03 17.77 13.54
C TRP A 418 -35.38 18.20 14.85
N THR A 419 -34.71 17.27 15.52
CA THR A 419 -34.01 17.54 16.78
C THR A 419 -32.51 17.55 16.54
N SER A 420 -31.85 18.66 16.86
CA SER A 420 -30.40 18.82 16.72
C SER A 420 -29.69 18.63 18.07
N SER A 421 -28.75 17.70 18.16
CA SER A 421 -28.00 17.38 19.38
C SER A 421 -26.50 17.61 19.19
N ALA A 422 -25.85 18.22 20.17
CA ALA A 422 -24.40 18.39 20.19
C ALA A 422 -23.82 17.58 21.34
N LEU A 423 -23.11 16.51 21.01
CA LEU A 423 -22.70 15.46 21.94
C LEU A 423 -21.20 15.52 22.20
N LEU A 424 -20.81 15.38 23.47
CA LEU A 424 -19.43 15.15 23.88
C LEU A 424 -19.38 14.14 25.03
N GLY A 425 -18.42 13.23 25.01
CA GLY A 425 -18.22 12.30 26.11
C GLY A 425 -17.18 11.24 25.83
N ILE A 426 -17.30 10.10 26.51
CA ILE A 426 -16.31 9.02 26.51
C ILE A 426 -16.93 7.77 25.92
N LYS A 427 -16.16 7.09 25.06
CA LYS A 427 -16.53 5.85 24.39
C LYS A 427 -15.50 4.76 24.70
N LYS A 428 -15.97 3.59 25.12
CA LYS A 428 -15.16 2.39 25.34
C LYS A 428 -15.48 1.36 24.25
N LYS A 429 -14.51 1.02 23.41
CA LYS A 429 -14.65 0.01 22.34
C LYS A 429 -14.05 -1.32 22.79
N TYR A 430 -14.77 -2.43 22.61
CA TYR A 430 -14.31 -3.78 22.97
C TYR A 430 -14.54 -4.75 21.81
N LYS A 431 -13.71 -5.80 21.73
CA LYS A 431 -13.80 -6.81 20.68
C LYS A 431 -14.86 -7.84 21.10
N VAL A 432 -15.87 -8.04 20.26
CA VAL A 432 -16.89 -9.08 20.48
C VAL A 432 -16.56 -10.32 19.65
N SER A 433 -16.17 -10.14 18.39
CA SER A 433 -15.70 -11.23 17.52
C SER A 433 -14.58 -10.76 16.58
N ALA A 434 -14.11 -11.62 15.68
CA ALA A 434 -13.13 -11.24 14.66
C ALA A 434 -13.65 -10.16 13.69
N LYS A 435 -14.98 -10.09 13.49
CA LYS A 435 -15.63 -9.20 12.53
C LYS A 435 -16.54 -8.14 13.17
N MET A 436 -16.74 -8.17 14.49
CA MET A 436 -17.66 -7.28 15.19
C MET A 436 -17.01 -6.67 16.44
N LYS A 437 -17.18 -5.35 16.59
CA LYS A 437 -16.69 -4.60 17.75
C LYS A 437 -17.87 -3.97 18.48
N GLY A 438 -17.98 -4.23 19.78
CA GLY A 438 -18.94 -3.56 20.64
C GLY A 438 -18.39 -2.22 21.11
N ASP A 439 -19.27 -1.28 21.41
CA ASP A 439 -18.92 -0.03 22.08
C ASP A 439 -19.99 0.39 23.09
N VAL A 440 -19.53 1.02 24.18
CA VAL A 440 -20.39 1.72 25.14
C VAL A 440 -19.93 3.16 25.17
N SER A 441 -20.88 4.09 25.05
CA SER A 441 -20.60 5.53 25.10
C SER A 441 -21.48 6.23 26.11
N LEU A 442 -20.86 7.12 26.89
CA LEU A 442 -21.50 8.04 27.81
C LEU A 442 -21.29 9.44 27.26
N LEU A 443 -22.37 10.12 26.90
CA LEU A 443 -22.37 11.37 26.16
C LEU A 443 -23.19 12.42 26.92
N PHE A 444 -22.74 13.67 26.88
CA PHE A 444 -23.49 14.83 27.33
C PHE A 444 -23.99 15.60 26.11
N ASP A 445 -25.26 15.98 26.11
CA ASP A 445 -25.90 16.76 25.07
C ASP A 445 -26.02 18.23 25.49
N PHE A 446 -25.30 19.11 24.80
CA PHE A 446 -25.31 20.55 25.07
C PHE A 446 -26.57 21.24 24.56
N LEU A 447 -27.32 20.62 23.64
CA LEU A 447 -28.54 21.19 23.05
C LEU A 447 -29.82 20.62 23.70
N TYR A 448 -29.69 19.88 24.80
CA TYR A 448 -30.82 19.21 25.46
C TYR A 448 -31.94 20.16 25.88
N SER A 449 -31.60 21.42 26.23
CA SER A 449 -32.56 22.44 26.68
C SER A 449 -33.33 23.11 25.55
N SER A 450 -32.84 23.02 24.31
CA SER A 450 -33.55 23.53 23.12
C SER A 450 -34.52 22.53 22.52
N HIS A 451 -34.52 21.27 22.95
CA HIS A 451 -35.43 20.27 22.43
C HIS A 451 -36.86 20.47 22.95
N VAL A 452 -37.84 20.25 22.07
CA VAL A 452 -39.26 20.19 22.41
C VAL A 452 -39.82 18.83 21.99
N PRO A 453 -40.12 17.92 22.93
CA PRO A 453 -40.00 18.03 24.39
C PRO A 453 -38.54 17.96 24.88
N ARG A 454 -38.27 18.54 26.07
CA ARG A 454 -36.94 18.54 26.69
C ARG A 454 -36.47 17.11 26.94
N THR A 455 -35.28 16.78 26.45
CA THR A 455 -34.70 15.42 26.61
C THR A 455 -33.66 15.38 27.73
N ASP A 456 -33.28 14.17 28.16
CA ASP A 456 -32.20 14.00 29.13
C ASP A 456 -30.86 14.54 28.59
N PRO A 457 -30.08 15.28 29.41
CA PRO A 457 -28.77 15.80 29.01
C PRO A 457 -27.70 14.71 28.93
N ILE A 458 -27.88 13.58 29.60
CA ILE A 458 -26.91 12.47 29.62
C ILE A 458 -27.48 11.31 28.80
N LYS A 459 -26.74 10.90 27.77
CA LYS A 459 -27.09 9.77 26.89
C LYS A 459 -26.10 8.63 27.09
N LEU A 460 -26.61 7.46 27.49
CA LEU A 460 -25.87 6.21 27.50
C LEU A 460 -26.26 5.40 26.25
N ARG A 461 -25.28 5.03 25.43
CA ARG A 461 -25.53 4.25 24.21
C ARG A 461 -24.64 3.02 24.18
N MET A 462 -25.22 1.91 23.75
CA MET A 462 -24.50 0.68 23.46
C MET A 462 -24.64 0.37 21.98
N GLY A 463 -23.55 -0.01 21.34
CA GLY A 463 -23.57 -0.27 19.91
C GLY A 463 -22.63 -1.39 19.47
N TYR A 464 -22.89 -1.88 18.26
CA TYR A 464 -22.05 -2.84 17.56
C TYR A 464 -21.64 -2.22 16.23
N ASN A 465 -20.34 -2.27 15.92
CA ASN A 465 -19.75 -1.81 14.67
C ASN A 465 -19.27 -3.00 13.86
N PHE A 466 -19.51 -2.95 12.56
CA PHE A 466 -19.21 -3.97 11.56
C PHE A 466 -18.20 -3.45 10.55
#